data_AF-A0A953JC61-F1
#
_entry.id   AF-A0A953JC61-F1
#
_cell.length_a   1.000
_cell.length_b   1.000
_cell.length_c   1.000
_cell.angle_alpha   90.00
_cell.angle_beta   90.00
_cell.angle_gamma   90.00
#
_symmetry.space_group_name_H-M   'P 1'
#
loop_
_entity.id
_entity.type
_entity.pdbx_description
1 polymer ?
#
loop_
_entity_poly.entity_id
_entity_poly.type
_entity_poly.pdbx_seq_one_letter_code
_entity_poly.pdbx_strand_id
1 'polypeptide(L)'
;PRLSAVFGKENVSGETIAWAVPCVSGRGPRIPANLFGALVATNEDARKLFFVTPTFARRIDLENCQVRREPGFLAEHLVFAPASGRGKKHLFIFPRSEATAVERLVSELSRRLGEPALPQQAAAVS
;
A
#
# COMPACT_ATOMS: atom_id res chain seq x y z
N PRO A 1 6.75 -17.45 5.20
CA PRO A 1 7.51 -17.53 6.47
C PRO A 1 8.43 -16.32 6.78
N ARG A 2 9.13 -15.72 5.79
CA ARG A 2 10.05 -14.60 6.05
C ARG A 2 9.40 -13.21 6.14
N LEU A 3 8.34 -12.96 5.37
CA LEU A 3 7.69 -11.63 5.33
C LEU A 3 6.92 -11.31 6.62
N SER A 4 6.31 -12.30 7.27
CA SER A 4 5.55 -12.10 8.52
C SER A 4 6.42 -11.60 9.67
N ALA A 5 7.64 -12.13 9.79
CA ALA A 5 8.59 -11.68 10.82
C ALA A 5 9.08 -10.24 10.57
N VAL A 6 9.23 -9.83 9.31
CA VAL A 6 9.63 -8.46 8.94
C VAL A 6 8.46 -7.49 9.14
N PHE A 7 7.26 -7.89 8.72
CA PHE A 7 6.04 -7.12 8.94
C PHE A 7 5.78 -6.89 10.43
N GLY A 8 5.90 -7.93 11.27
CA GLY A 8 5.68 -7.82 12.71
C GLY A 8 6.60 -6.84 13.43
N LYS A 9 7.81 -6.56 12.90
CA LYS A 9 8.72 -5.54 13.46
C LYS A 9 8.23 -4.11 13.23
N GLU A 10 7.58 -3.87 12.10
CA GLU A 10 7.05 -2.54 11.75
C GLU A 10 5.59 -2.38 12.25
N ASN A 11 4.83 -3.48 12.29
CA ASN A 11 3.49 -3.57 12.85
C ASN A 11 3.53 -3.78 14.38
N VAL A 12 4.10 -2.82 15.09
CA VAL A 12 4.21 -2.85 16.56
C VAL A 12 2.85 -2.78 17.27
N SER A 13 1.82 -2.31 16.57
CA SER A 13 0.45 -2.19 17.09
C SER A 13 -0.37 -3.49 16.98
N GLY A 14 0.19 -4.56 16.40
CA GLY A 14 -0.49 -5.85 16.28
C GLY A 14 -1.66 -5.85 15.28
N GLU A 15 -1.64 -4.96 14.30
CA GLU A 15 -2.68 -4.83 13.27
C GLU A 15 -2.88 -6.14 12.49
N THR A 16 -4.12 -6.43 12.15
CA THR A 16 -4.50 -7.64 11.42
C THR A 16 -4.41 -7.41 9.92
N ILE A 17 -3.84 -8.38 9.20
CA ILE A 17 -3.68 -8.28 7.74
C ILE A 17 -5.06 -8.46 7.08
N ALA A 18 -5.51 -7.45 6.36
CA ALA A 18 -6.71 -7.53 5.53
C ALA A 18 -6.43 -8.28 4.23
N TRP A 19 -5.30 -7.95 3.58
CA TRP A 19 -4.82 -8.62 2.38
C TRP A 19 -3.33 -8.34 2.16
N ALA A 20 -2.70 -9.20 1.37
CA ALA A 20 -1.32 -9.02 0.90
C ALA A 20 -1.22 -9.43 -0.57
N VAL A 21 -0.60 -8.60 -1.40
CA VAL A 21 -0.43 -8.86 -2.84
C VAL A 21 1.05 -8.73 -3.23
N PRO A 22 1.63 -9.74 -3.92
CA PRO A 22 3.02 -9.67 -4.36
C PRO A 22 3.21 -8.64 -5.47
N CYS A 23 4.29 -7.87 -5.42
CA CYS A 23 4.61 -6.85 -6.41
C CYS A 23 6.10 -6.53 -6.43
N VAL A 24 6.52 -5.76 -7.45
CA VAL A 24 7.86 -5.18 -7.53
C VAL A 24 7.79 -3.68 -7.25
N SER A 25 8.70 -3.16 -6.44
CA SER A 25 8.80 -1.71 -6.26
C SER A 25 9.31 -1.04 -7.54
N GLY A 26 8.59 -0.02 -8.01
CA GLY A 26 9.03 0.87 -9.08
C GLY A 26 9.86 2.02 -8.51
N ARG A 27 9.29 3.23 -8.43
CA ARG A 27 9.93 4.36 -7.73
C ARG A 27 9.05 4.82 -6.59
N GLY A 28 9.63 5.14 -5.45
CA GLY A 28 8.90 5.70 -4.32
C GLY A 28 9.81 6.41 -3.31
N PRO A 29 9.30 7.42 -2.58
CA PRO A 29 9.96 7.94 -1.40
C PRO A 29 10.43 6.82 -0.47
N ARG A 30 11.73 6.79 -0.17
CA ARG A 30 12.32 5.87 0.82
C ARG A 30 12.11 4.37 0.53
N ILE A 31 11.74 4.01 -0.71
CA ILE A 31 11.64 2.64 -1.20
C ILE A 31 12.49 2.54 -2.48
N PRO A 32 13.59 1.79 -2.47
CA PRO A 32 14.40 1.56 -3.67
C PRO A 32 13.59 0.88 -4.78
N ALA A 33 14.02 1.07 -6.02
CA ALA A 33 13.44 0.40 -7.17
C ALA A 33 13.87 -1.07 -7.27
N ASN A 34 13.07 -1.85 -7.99
CA ASN A 34 13.35 -3.24 -8.38
C ASN A 34 13.46 -4.21 -7.21
N LEU A 35 12.68 -3.99 -6.15
CA LEU A 35 12.60 -4.90 -5.02
C LEU A 35 11.35 -5.77 -5.14
N PHE A 36 11.53 -7.08 -5.04
CA PHE A 36 10.42 -8.03 -4.91
C PHE A 36 9.91 -8.01 -3.47
N GLY A 37 8.61 -7.84 -3.31
CA GLY A 37 7.96 -7.81 -2.01
C GLY A 37 6.46 -7.98 -2.13
N ALA A 38 5.74 -7.52 -1.12
CA ALA A 38 4.29 -7.48 -1.11
C ALA A 38 3.78 -6.14 -0.59
N LEU A 39 2.71 -5.64 -1.19
CA LEU A 39 1.87 -4.62 -0.57
C LEU A 39 0.93 -5.31 0.41
N VAL A 40 0.87 -4.79 1.63
CA VAL A 40 0.08 -5.33 2.73
C VAL A 40 -0.84 -4.22 3.25
N ALA A 41 -2.13 -4.51 3.32
CA ALA A 41 -3.10 -3.67 3.99
C ALA A 41 -3.53 -4.30 5.30
N THR A 42 -3.86 -3.44 6.27
CA THR A 42 -4.41 -3.83 7.56
C THR A 42 -5.90 -3.51 7.64
N ASN A 43 -6.61 -4.09 8.60
CA ASN A 43 -8.03 -3.80 8.82
C ASN A 43 -8.25 -2.51 9.62
N GLU A 44 -7.25 -2.12 10.41
CA GLU A 44 -7.33 -1.06 11.42
C GLU A 44 -7.18 0.34 10.82
N ASP A 45 -6.36 0.48 9.77
CA ASP A 45 -6.11 1.78 9.13
C ASP A 45 -6.17 1.65 7.60
N ALA A 46 -7.29 2.09 7.05
CA ALA A 46 -7.57 2.08 5.62
C ALA A 46 -6.68 3.06 4.82
N ARG A 47 -6.05 4.03 5.48
CA ARG A 47 -5.18 5.06 4.87
C ARG A 47 -3.70 4.70 5.00
N LYS A 48 -3.40 3.46 5.40
CA LYS A 48 -2.06 2.98 5.65
C LYS A 48 -1.83 1.66 4.94
N LEU A 49 -0.71 1.58 4.24
CA LEU A 49 -0.20 0.34 3.66
C LEU A 49 1.23 0.10 4.13
N PHE A 50 1.69 -1.14 3.91
CA PHE A 50 3.08 -1.51 4.06
C PHE A 50 3.59 -2.14 2.78
N PHE A 51 4.80 -1.77 2.38
CA PHE A 51 5.58 -2.57 1.44
C PHE A 51 6.57 -3.42 2.23
N VAL A 52 6.47 -4.74 2.10
CA VAL A 52 7.25 -5.70 2.88
C VAL A 52 8.13 -6.52 1.93
N THR A 53 9.41 -6.57 2.23
CA THR A 53 10.40 -7.42 1.58
C THR A 53 10.97 -8.42 2.60
N PRO A 54 11.80 -9.40 2.20
CA PRO A 54 12.46 -10.29 3.14
C PRO A 54 13.42 -9.59 4.12
N THR A 55 13.84 -8.35 3.84
CA THR A 55 14.87 -7.64 4.61
C THR A 55 14.38 -6.35 5.28
N PHE A 56 13.31 -5.73 4.80
CA PHE A 56 12.69 -4.57 5.45
C PHE A 56 11.20 -4.45 5.14
N ALA A 57 10.49 -3.74 6.02
CA ALA A 57 9.14 -3.25 5.79
C ALA A 57 9.16 -1.73 5.76
N ARG A 58 8.25 -1.13 4.99
CA ARG A 58 8.09 0.32 4.93
C ARG A 58 6.63 0.70 4.93
N ARG A 59 6.23 1.48 5.93
CA ARG A 59 4.93 2.15 5.95
C ARG A 59 4.81 3.13 4.79
N ILE A 60 3.67 3.09 4.12
CA ILE A 60 3.24 4.00 3.07
C ILE A 60 1.98 4.67 3.59
N ASP A 61 2.05 6.00 3.69
CA ASP A 61 0.90 6.81 4.07
C ASP A 61 0.09 7.15 2.82
N LEU A 62 -1.21 6.90 2.87
CA LEU A 62 -2.15 7.20 1.79
C LEU A 62 -3.02 8.43 2.11
N GLU A 63 -2.76 9.14 3.19
CA GLU A 63 -3.41 10.42 3.45
C GLU A 63 -3.24 11.36 2.25
N ASN A 64 -4.36 11.94 1.81
CA ASN A 64 -4.43 12.83 0.65
C ASN A 64 -3.82 12.24 -0.63
N CYS A 65 -3.76 10.91 -0.74
CA CYS A 65 -3.33 10.23 -1.95
C CYS A 65 -4.53 9.79 -2.79
N GLN A 66 -4.33 9.77 -4.10
CA GLN A 66 -5.16 9.09 -5.07
C GLN A 66 -4.43 7.84 -5.57
N VAL A 67 -5.20 6.78 -5.85
CA VAL A 67 -4.69 5.52 -6.37
C VAL A 67 -5.17 5.36 -7.80
N ARG A 68 -4.27 4.96 -8.70
CA ARG A 68 -4.62 4.72 -10.10
C ARG A 68 -3.86 3.56 -10.68
N ARG A 69 -4.47 2.94 -11.69
CA ARG A 69 -3.83 1.98 -12.58
C ARG A 69 -3.26 2.69 -13.80
N GLU A 70 -2.03 2.40 -14.15
CA GLU A 70 -1.39 2.79 -15.40
C GLU A 70 -1.01 1.50 -16.18
N PRO A 71 -1.77 1.14 -17.24
CA PRO A 71 -1.46 -0.06 -18.01
C PRO A 71 -0.13 0.08 -18.76
N GLY A 72 0.74 -0.91 -18.65
CA GLY A 72 1.93 -1.07 -19.47
C GLY A 72 1.82 -2.25 -20.44
N PHE A 73 2.76 -2.36 -21.37
CA PHE A 73 2.78 -3.43 -22.36
C PHE A 73 3.00 -4.82 -21.72
N LEU A 74 3.98 -4.93 -20.81
CA LEU A 74 4.34 -6.19 -20.13
C LEU A 74 3.96 -6.21 -18.65
N ALA A 75 3.42 -5.11 -18.13
CA ALA A 75 3.19 -4.94 -16.71
C ALA A 75 1.99 -4.05 -16.43
N GLU A 76 1.53 -4.12 -15.20
CA GLU A 76 0.49 -3.25 -14.64
C GLU A 76 1.11 -2.39 -13.56
N HIS A 77 0.89 -1.08 -13.64
CA HIS A 77 1.46 -0.14 -12.68
C HIS A 77 0.36 0.35 -11.75
N LEU A 78 0.54 0.11 -10.46
CA LEU A 78 -0.24 0.74 -9.40
C LEU A 78 0.49 1.98 -8.92
N VAL A 79 -0.15 3.14 -9.03
CA VAL A 79 0.43 4.43 -8.69
C VAL A 79 -0.34 5.08 -7.55
N PHE A 80 0.38 5.39 -6.48
CA PHE A 80 -0.08 6.26 -5.39
C PHE A 80 0.52 7.65 -5.60
N ALA A 81 -0.33 8.64 -5.84
CA ALA A 81 0.10 10.01 -6.07
C ALA A 81 -0.64 10.97 -5.12
N PRO A 82 -0.03 12.09 -4.71
CA PRO A 82 -0.77 13.13 -4.02
C PRO A 82 -1.99 13.59 -4.83
N ALA A 83 -3.12 13.79 -4.16
CA ALA A 83 -4.36 14.28 -4.78
C ALA A 83 -4.20 15.70 -5.35
N SER A 84 -3.29 16.50 -4.77
CA SER A 84 -2.91 17.82 -5.29
C SER A 84 -2.17 17.76 -6.64
N GLY A 85 -1.79 16.57 -7.11
CA GLY A 85 -1.02 16.36 -8.34
C GLY A 85 0.47 16.73 -8.23
N ARG A 86 0.89 17.39 -7.15
CA ARG A 86 2.29 17.77 -6.90
C ARG A 86 2.91 16.90 -5.81
N GLY A 87 4.08 16.34 -6.09
CA GLY A 87 4.87 15.60 -5.11
C GLY A 87 5.36 14.26 -5.62
N LYS A 88 6.04 13.53 -4.72
CA LYS A 88 6.62 12.22 -5.04
C LYS A 88 5.52 11.16 -5.04
N LYS A 89 5.57 10.26 -6.02
CA LYS A 89 4.64 9.14 -6.18
C LYS A 89 5.28 7.85 -5.72
N HIS A 90 4.48 6.90 -5.27
CA HIS A 90 4.88 5.50 -5.18
C HIS A 90 4.34 4.74 -6.38
N LEU A 91 5.19 3.93 -6.99
CA LEU A 91 4.87 3.05 -8.11
C LEU A 91 5.17 1.61 -7.70
N PHE A 92 4.21 0.72 -7.92
CA PHE A 92 4.36 -0.72 -7.78
C PHE A 92 3.97 -1.41 -9.07
N ILE A 93 4.74 -2.43 -9.44
CA ILE A 93 4.70 -3.09 -10.72
C ILE A 93 4.21 -4.52 -10.50
N PHE A 94 3.21 -4.92 -11.26
CA PHE A 94 2.61 -6.24 -11.25
C PHE A 94 2.76 -6.89 -12.64
N PRO A 95 2.84 -8.23 -12.71
CA PRO A 95 2.79 -8.93 -13.99
C PRO A 95 1.52 -8.59 -14.76
N ARG A 96 1.59 -8.57 -16.10
CA ARG A 96 0.41 -8.29 -16.94
C ARG A 96 -0.76 -9.23 -16.70
N SER A 97 -0.49 -10.48 -16.28
CA SER A 97 -1.51 -11.47 -15.91
C SER A 97 -2.38 -11.03 -14.73
N GLU A 98 -1.91 -10.09 -13.90
CA GLU A 98 -2.61 -9.61 -12.71
C GLU A 98 -3.48 -8.36 -12.98
N ALA A 99 -3.73 -8.00 -14.24
CA ALA A 99 -4.48 -6.79 -14.60
C ALA A 99 -5.83 -6.65 -13.89
N THR A 100 -6.61 -7.73 -13.85
CA THR A 100 -7.91 -7.74 -13.15
C THR A 100 -7.74 -7.62 -11.63
N ALA A 101 -6.68 -8.19 -11.05
CA ALA A 101 -6.41 -8.06 -9.62
C ALA A 101 -6.01 -6.61 -9.26
N VAL A 102 -5.17 -5.98 -10.08
CA VAL A 102 -4.77 -4.56 -9.90
C VAL A 102 -5.98 -3.64 -10.04
N GLU A 103 -6.88 -3.91 -10.99
CA GLU A 103 -8.12 -3.14 -11.14
C GLU A 103 -9.01 -3.21 -9.89
N ARG A 104 -9.24 -4.43 -9.36
CA ARG A 104 -9.98 -4.61 -8.10
C ARG A 104 -9.31 -3.90 -6.92
N LEU A 105 -7.98 -3.94 -6.87
CA LEU A 105 -7.20 -3.29 -5.82
C LEU A 105 -7.36 -1.76 -5.88
N VAL A 106 -7.34 -1.17 -7.08
CA VAL A 106 -7.61 0.27 -7.27
C VAL A 106 -9.01 0.62 -6.82
N SER A 107 -10.03 -0.15 -7.21
CA SER A 107 -11.42 0.10 -6.80
C SER A 107 -11.57 0.05 -5.28
N GLU A 108 -11.01 -0.97 -4.64
CA GLU A 108 -11.09 -1.14 -3.18
C GLU A 108 -10.34 -0.03 -2.43
N LEU A 109 -9.12 0.31 -2.86
CA LEU A 109 -8.36 1.39 -2.24
C LEU A 109 -9.04 2.76 -2.43
N SER A 110 -9.59 3.02 -3.62
CA SER A 110 -10.28 4.29 -3.89
C SER A 110 -11.54 4.43 -3.02
N ARG A 111 -12.30 3.34 -2.84
CA ARG A 111 -13.45 3.31 -1.94
C ARG A 111 -13.03 3.61 -0.50
N ARG A 112 -12.00 2.91 0.00
CA ARG A 112 -11.45 3.11 1.35
C ARG A 112 -10.96 4.53 1.62
N LEU A 113 -10.33 5.17 0.65
CA LEU A 113 -9.82 6.54 0.80
C LEU A 113 -10.92 7.61 0.71
N GLY A 114 -12.02 7.30 0.00
CA GLY A 114 -13.20 8.14 -0.10
C GLY A 114 -14.11 8.10 1.14
N GLU A 115 -14.01 7.06 1.97
CA GLU A 115 -14.73 7.01 3.25
C GLU A 115 -14.13 8.01 4.24
N PRO A 116 -14.97 8.83 4.92
CA PRO A 116 -14.48 9.73 5.95
C PRO A 116 -13.79 8.92 7.05
N ALA A 117 -12.59 9.34 7.45
CA ALA A 117 -11.89 8.69 8.55
C ALA A 117 -12.78 8.76 9.80
N LEU A 118 -13.26 7.61 10.28
CA LEU A 118 -13.90 7.55 11.58
C LEU A 118 -12.90 8.10 12.61
N PRO A 119 -13.27 9.07 13.45
CA PRO A 119 -12.37 9.53 14.49
C PRO A 119 -11.98 8.32 15.34
N GLN A 120 -10.68 8.03 15.43
CA GLN A 120 -10.15 7.15 16.46
C GLN A 120 -10.69 7.71 17.78
N GLN A 121 -11.54 6.93 18.48
CA GLN A 121 -11.99 7.28 19.81
C GLN A 121 -10.73 7.49 20.65
N ALA A 122 -10.42 8.75 20.94
CA ALA A 122 -9.47 9.12 21.96
C ALA A 122 -9.94 8.42 23.22
N ALA A 123 -9.14 7.44 23.67
CA ALA A 123 -9.33 6.80 24.94
C ALA A 123 -9.47 7.90 25.99
N ALA A 124 -10.61 7.87 26.68
CA ALA A 124 -10.83 8.64 27.87
C ALA A 124 -9.62 8.49 28.79
N VAL A 125 -9.01 9.62 29.17
CA VAL A 125 -8.21 9.68 30.38
C VAL A 125 -8.88 10.73 31.25
N SER A 126 -9.25 10.25 32.43
CA SER A 126 -10.02 10.88 33.50
C SER A 126 -9.43 12.17 34.04
#